data_AF-A0A962HA23-F1
#
_entry.id   AF-A0A962HA23-F1
#
_cell.length_a   1.000
_cell.length_b   1.000
_cell.length_c   1.000
_cell.angle_alpha   90.00
_cell.angle_beta   90.00
_cell.angle_gamma   90.00
#
_symmetry.space_group_name_H-M   'P 1'
#
loop_
_entity.id
_entity.type
_entity.pdbx_description
1 polymer ?
#
loop_
_entity_poly.entity_id
_entity_poly.type
_entity_poly.pdbx_seq_one_letter_code
_entity_poly.pdbx_strand_id
1 'polypeptide(L)'
;TTVPLGVAGGIIGLALMNLFVRQPFDMITMLGFLILVGTVVNNPILVVDQALRNLRESGANAVEAVTQAVQARIRPMLMSTTTTLFGLAPLVFIPGAGVELYRGVGAIVLFGLLFSLLVSLSFLPALLTSVLSRPRRS
;
A
#
# COMPACT_ATOMS: atom_id res chain seq x y z
N THR A 1 -4.41 14.62 -15.97
CA THR A 1 -5.41 15.02 -14.95
C THR A 1 -5.61 13.98 -13.84
N THR A 2 -4.70 13.01 -13.67
CA THR A 2 -4.77 11.93 -12.67
C THR A 2 -4.19 12.27 -11.30
N VAL A 3 -3.45 13.37 -11.22
CA VAL A 3 -2.81 13.86 -9.99
C VAL A 3 -3.79 14.07 -8.82
N PRO A 4 -5.01 14.65 -9.01
CA PRO A 4 -5.93 14.88 -7.89
C PRO A 4 -6.51 13.59 -7.30
N LEU A 5 -6.67 12.53 -8.11
CA LEU A 5 -7.31 11.28 -7.69
C LEU A 5 -6.34 10.41 -6.86
N GLY A 6 -5.06 10.39 -7.24
CA GLY A 6 -4.00 9.77 -6.44
C GLY A 6 -3.79 10.48 -5.10
N VAL A 7 -3.88 11.82 -5.09
CA VAL A 7 -3.82 12.64 -3.88
C VAL A 7 -5.04 12.38 -2.98
N ALA A 8 -6.26 12.33 -3.52
CA ALA A 8 -7.47 12.02 -2.75
C ALA A 8 -7.43 10.59 -2.15
N GLY A 9 -6.98 9.60 -2.91
CA GLY A 9 -6.79 8.22 -2.42
C GLY A 9 -5.71 8.12 -1.35
N GLY A 10 -4.59 8.84 -1.52
CA GLY A 10 -3.51 8.95 -0.53
C GLY A 10 -3.98 9.63 0.76
N ILE A 11 -4.77 10.70 0.67
CA ILE A 11 -5.34 11.43 1.81
C ILE A 11 -6.35 10.58 2.58
N ILE A 12 -7.23 9.84 1.87
CA ILE A 12 -8.21 8.95 2.50
C ILE A 12 -7.51 7.74 3.14
N GLY A 13 -6.46 7.21 2.51
CA GLY A 13 -5.61 6.17 3.09
C GLY A 13 -4.91 6.63 4.36
N LEU A 14 -4.34 7.83 4.36
CA LEU A 14 -3.74 8.48 5.54
C LEU A 14 -4.78 8.72 6.65
N ALA A 15 -5.98 9.19 6.30
CA ALA A 15 -7.05 9.45 7.25
C ALA A 15 -7.60 8.17 7.91
N LEU A 16 -7.70 7.07 7.15
CA LEU A 16 -8.10 5.77 7.68
C LEU A 16 -7.01 5.15 8.56
N MET A 17 -5.73 5.32 8.21
CA MET A 17 -4.63 4.81 9.03
C MET A 17 -4.52 5.55 10.37
N ASN A 18 -4.84 6.85 10.39
CA ASN A 18 -4.86 7.67 11.61
C ASN A 18 -5.93 7.23 12.64
N LEU A 19 -6.89 6.40 12.22
CA LEU A 19 -7.95 5.88 13.09
C LEU A 19 -7.57 4.59 13.83
N PHE A 20 -6.57 3.84 13.33
CA PHE A 20 -6.29 2.47 13.80
C PHE A 20 -5.05 2.31 14.69
N VAL A 21 -4.10 3.26 14.71
CA VAL A 21 -2.85 3.10 15.48
C VAL A 21 -2.66 4.23 16.48
N ARG A 22 -3.21 4.05 17.69
CA ARG A 22 -2.73 4.72 18.91
C ARG A 22 -1.67 3.84 19.56
N GLN A 23 -0.41 4.02 19.17
CA GLN A 23 0.74 3.51 19.93
C GLN A 23 1.48 4.69 20.57
N PRO A 24 2.18 4.50 21.70
CA PRO A 24 2.96 5.57 22.32
C PRO A 24 3.94 6.13 21.28
N PHE A 25 3.76 7.40 20.94
CA PHE A 25 4.54 8.12 19.95
C PHE A 25 5.94 8.40 20.53
N ASP A 26 6.83 7.43 20.42
CA ASP A 26 8.26 7.70 20.58
C ASP A 26 8.86 8.08 19.22
N MET A 27 9.92 8.90 19.22
CA MET A 27 10.47 9.54 17.99
C MET A 27 10.83 8.52 16.90
N ILE A 28 11.30 7.34 17.29
CA ILE A 28 11.70 6.26 16.39
C ILE A 28 10.51 5.50 15.80
N THR A 29 9.46 5.27 16.58
CA THR A 29 8.17 4.73 16.14
C THR A 29 7.54 5.61 15.05
N MET A 30 7.64 6.94 15.20
CA MET A 30 7.20 7.89 14.17
C MET A 30 7.97 7.74 12.87
N LEU A 31 9.30 7.56 12.94
CA LEU A 31 10.13 7.36 11.76
C LEU A 31 9.73 6.07 11.01
N GLY A 32 9.53 4.98 11.76
CA GLY A 32 9.05 3.72 11.18
C GLY A 32 7.68 3.86 10.52
N PHE A 33 6.76 4.59 11.15
CA PHE A 33 5.45 4.89 10.59
C PHE A 33 5.54 5.73 9.30
N LEU A 34 6.41 6.75 9.25
CA LEU A 34 6.60 7.59 8.07
C LEU A 34 7.11 6.77 6.86
N ILE A 35 8.10 5.90 7.08
CA ILE A 35 8.62 4.97 6.06
C ILE A 35 7.50 4.04 5.57
N LEU A 36 6.70 3.55 6.51
CA LEU A 36 5.59 2.66 6.22
C LEU A 36 4.53 3.34 5.37
N VAL A 37 4.10 4.55 5.72
CA VAL A 37 3.13 5.32 4.92
C VAL A 37 3.64 5.49 3.49
N GLY A 38 4.90 5.88 3.30
CA GLY A 38 5.48 6.06 1.97
C GLY A 38 5.53 4.77 1.13
N THR A 39 5.89 3.66 1.74
CA THR A 39 5.94 2.35 1.05
C THR A 39 4.54 1.79 0.76
N VAL A 40 3.59 2.00 1.66
CA VAL A 40 2.21 1.53 1.53
C VAL A 40 1.45 2.27 0.43
N VAL A 41 1.65 3.58 0.25
CA VAL A 41 0.93 4.34 -0.79
C VAL A 41 1.43 4.07 -2.22
N ASN A 42 2.69 3.66 -2.39
CA ASN A 42 3.28 3.44 -3.72
C ASN A 42 2.63 2.28 -4.49
N ASN A 43 2.34 1.18 -3.79
CA ASN A 43 1.78 -0.03 -4.42
C ASN A 43 0.39 0.24 -5.05
N PRO A 44 -0.59 0.83 -4.32
CA PRO A 44 -1.88 1.22 -4.88
C PRO A 44 -1.82 2.15 -6.08
N ILE A 45 -0.98 3.20 -6.03
CA ILE A 45 -0.87 4.20 -7.10
C ILE A 45 -0.57 3.54 -8.45
N LEU A 46 0.37 2.58 -8.44
CA LEU A 46 0.79 1.83 -9.63
C LEU A 46 -0.30 0.90 -10.19
N VAL A 47 -1.22 0.42 -9.35
CA VAL A 47 -2.36 -0.39 -9.78
C VAL A 47 -3.46 0.50 -10.37
N VAL A 48 -3.76 1.65 -9.75
CA VAL A 48 -4.75 2.61 -10.25
C VAL A 48 -4.35 3.10 -11.64
N ASP A 49 -3.09 3.47 -11.81
CA ASP A 49 -2.54 3.96 -13.07
C ASP A 49 -2.60 2.87 -14.16
N GLN A 50 -2.32 1.61 -13.82
CA GLN A 50 -2.49 0.49 -14.75
C GLN A 50 -3.96 0.21 -15.10
N ALA A 51 -4.86 0.25 -14.12
CA ALA A 51 -6.29 0.04 -14.34
C ALA A 51 -6.87 1.12 -15.28
N LEU A 52 -6.43 2.37 -15.11
CA LEU A 52 -6.84 3.47 -15.97
C LEU A 52 -6.28 3.35 -17.39
N ARG A 53 -5.03 2.90 -17.56
CA ARG A 53 -4.47 2.57 -18.88
C ARG A 53 -5.29 1.48 -19.55
N ASN A 54 -5.54 0.35 -18.87
CA ASN A 54 -6.34 -0.76 -19.39
C ASN A 54 -7.75 -0.30 -19.80
N LEU A 55 -8.38 0.60 -19.03
CA LEU A 55 -9.69 1.15 -19.37
C LEU A 55 -9.66 2.01 -20.65
N ARG A 56 -8.61 2.83 -20.83
CA ARG A 56 -8.49 3.76 -21.96
C ARG A 56 -8.02 3.09 -23.25
N GLU A 57 -7.08 2.16 -23.15
CA GLU A 57 -6.41 1.55 -24.29
C GLU A 57 -7.13 0.28 -24.77
N SER A 58 -7.66 -0.52 -23.84
CA SER A 58 -8.27 -1.81 -24.18
C SER A 58 -9.79 -1.75 -24.33
N GLY A 59 -10.43 -0.60 -24.02
CA GLY A 59 -11.88 -0.46 -23.99
C GLY A 59 -12.59 -1.46 -23.05
N ALA A 60 -11.84 -2.06 -22.14
CA ALA A 60 -12.31 -3.14 -21.28
C ALA A 60 -13.35 -2.63 -20.27
N ASN A 61 -14.26 -3.51 -19.86
CA ASN A 61 -15.20 -3.19 -18.79
C ASN A 61 -14.44 -2.82 -17.50
N ALA A 62 -14.96 -1.89 -16.71
CA ALA A 62 -14.30 -1.38 -15.50
C ALA A 62 -13.80 -2.49 -14.56
N VAL A 63 -14.60 -3.55 -14.40
CA VAL A 63 -14.25 -4.73 -13.58
C VAL A 63 -13.08 -5.51 -14.16
N GLU A 64 -13.06 -5.70 -15.48
CA GLU A 64 -12.03 -6.44 -16.19
C GLU A 64 -10.70 -5.68 -16.20
N ALA A 65 -10.74 -4.37 -16.46
CA ALA A 65 -9.57 -3.49 -16.43
C ALA A 65 -8.87 -3.50 -15.05
N VAL A 66 -9.66 -3.43 -13.97
CA VAL A 66 -9.16 -3.48 -12.58
C VAL A 66 -8.60 -4.87 -12.26
N THR A 67 -9.28 -5.94 -12.66
CA THR A 67 -8.83 -7.31 -12.39
C THR A 67 -7.49 -7.60 -13.07
N GLN A 68 -7.34 -7.23 -14.34
CA GLN A 68 -6.08 -7.37 -15.08
C GLN A 68 -4.95 -6.54 -14.45
N ALA A 69 -5.25 -5.31 -14.03
CA ALA A 69 -4.27 -4.44 -13.37
C ALA A 69 -3.77 -5.01 -12.03
N VAL A 70 -4.67 -5.56 -11.22
CA VAL A 70 -4.31 -6.22 -9.95
C VAL A 70 -3.49 -7.48 -10.22
N GLN A 71 -3.91 -8.34 -11.15
CA GLN A 71 -3.17 -9.57 -11.49
C GLN A 71 -1.75 -9.30 -11.98
N ALA A 72 -1.55 -8.27 -12.81
CA ALA A 72 -0.22 -7.87 -13.27
C ALA A 72 0.69 -7.37 -12.14
N ARG A 73 0.10 -6.85 -11.05
CA ARG A 73 0.82 -6.22 -9.94
C ARG A 73 1.03 -7.13 -8.73
N ILE A 74 0.23 -8.19 -8.56
CA ILE A 74 0.37 -9.17 -7.47
C ILE A 74 1.82 -9.69 -7.39
N ARG A 75 2.39 -10.11 -8.53
CA ARG A 75 3.75 -10.66 -8.58
C ARG A 75 4.82 -9.64 -8.14
N PRO A 76 4.87 -8.40 -8.71
CA PRO A 76 5.76 -7.36 -8.22
C PRO A 76 5.59 -7.00 -6.73
N MET A 77 4.35 -6.87 -6.25
CA MET A 77 4.09 -6.50 -4.85
C MET A 77 4.64 -7.56 -3.89
N LEU A 78 4.36 -8.84 -4.17
CA LEU A 78 4.90 -9.95 -3.40
C LEU A 78 6.43 -9.96 -3.41
N MET A 79 7.06 -9.78 -4.58
CA MET A 79 8.52 -9.78 -4.69
C MET A 79 9.17 -8.67 -3.83
N SER A 80 8.61 -7.46 -3.87
CA SER A 80 9.11 -6.34 -3.05
C SER A 80 8.89 -6.59 -1.56
N THR A 81 7.68 -6.96 -1.14
CA THR A 81 7.37 -7.24 0.27
C THR A 81 8.23 -8.36 0.82
N THR A 82 8.43 -9.45 0.07
CA THR A 82 9.31 -10.56 0.45
C THR A 82 10.77 -10.11 0.57
N THR A 83 11.27 -9.29 -0.36
CA THR A 83 12.64 -8.74 -0.30
C THR A 83 12.84 -7.91 0.96
N THR A 84 11.88 -7.03 1.30
CA THR A 84 11.93 -6.24 2.53
C THR A 84 11.82 -7.11 3.78
N LEU A 85 10.98 -8.14 3.75
CA LEU A 85 10.87 -9.13 4.83
C LEU A 85 12.22 -9.80 5.11
N PHE A 86 12.89 -10.30 4.09
CA PHE A 86 14.21 -10.92 4.23
C PHE A 86 15.29 -9.91 4.64
N GLY A 87 15.22 -8.66 4.14
CA GLY A 87 16.17 -7.61 4.51
C GLY A 87 16.04 -7.16 5.97
N LEU A 88 14.82 -7.12 6.51
CA LEU A 88 14.55 -6.72 7.90
C LEU A 88 14.51 -7.88 8.89
N ALA A 89 14.33 -9.13 8.42
CA ALA A 89 14.33 -10.32 9.26
C ALA A 89 15.56 -10.40 10.19
N PRO A 90 16.82 -10.33 9.73
CA PRO A 90 17.97 -10.44 10.63
C PRO A 90 18.00 -9.31 11.66
N LEU A 91 17.56 -8.11 11.28
CA LEU A 91 17.55 -6.94 12.15
C LEU A 91 16.50 -7.03 13.26
N VAL A 92 15.41 -7.77 13.04
CA VAL A 92 14.35 -7.98 14.03
C VAL A 92 14.60 -9.22 14.91
N PHE A 93 15.12 -10.30 14.32
CA PHE A 93 15.31 -11.59 14.99
C PHE A 93 16.64 -11.75 15.73
N ILE A 94 17.70 -11.04 15.34
CA ILE A 94 19.03 -11.16 15.98
C ILE A 94 19.17 -10.06 17.06
N PRO A 95 19.22 -10.42 18.35
CA PRO A 95 19.49 -9.45 19.42
C PRO A 95 20.98 -9.07 19.46
N GLY A 96 21.27 -7.79 19.70
CA GLY A 96 22.62 -7.23 19.82
C GLY A 96 22.63 -5.88 20.54
N ALA A 97 23.79 -5.40 21.00
CA ALA A 97 23.87 -4.09 21.66
C ALA A 97 23.53 -2.95 20.68
N GLY A 98 22.59 -2.07 21.05
CA GLY A 98 22.17 -0.93 20.22
C GLY A 98 21.10 -1.21 19.16
N VAL A 99 20.59 -2.45 19.06
CA VAL A 99 19.59 -2.83 18.03
C VAL A 99 18.14 -2.66 18.48
N GLU A 100 17.86 -2.38 19.76
CA GLU A 100 16.49 -2.22 20.27
C GLU A 100 15.71 -1.12 19.56
N LEU A 101 16.40 -0.02 19.23
CA LEU A 101 15.87 1.08 18.41
C LEU A 101 15.37 0.57 17.05
N TYR A 102 16.24 -0.18 16.37
CA TYR A 102 16.00 -0.67 15.01
C TYR A 102 15.01 -1.82 14.99
N ARG A 103 14.94 -2.64 16.05
CA ARG A 103 13.95 -3.70 16.22
C ARG A 103 12.53 -3.14 16.25
N GLY A 104 12.31 -2.03 16.95
CA GLY A 104 11.01 -1.35 16.98
C GLY A 104 10.56 -0.91 15.58
N VAL A 105 11.44 -0.24 14.83
CA VAL A 105 11.18 0.20 13.45
C VAL A 105 10.95 -0.99 12.52
N GLY A 106 11.83 -1.99 12.57
CA GLY A 106 11.76 -3.17 11.73
C GLY A 106 10.46 -3.95 11.96
N ALA A 107 10.02 -4.09 13.20
CA ALA A 107 8.75 -4.73 13.54
C ALA A 107 7.56 -3.96 12.94
N ILE A 108 7.49 -2.65 13.10
CA ILE A 108 6.39 -1.81 12.56
C ILE A 108 6.33 -1.94 11.04
N VAL A 109 7.47 -1.82 10.36
CA VAL A 109 7.55 -1.92 8.90
C VAL A 109 7.15 -3.32 8.42
N LEU A 110 7.65 -4.38 9.05
CA LEU A 110 7.28 -5.76 8.71
C LEU A 110 5.76 -6.00 8.84
N PHE A 111 5.19 -5.69 10.00
CA PHE A 111 3.77 -5.92 10.26
C PHE A 111 2.88 -5.06 9.36
N GLY A 112 3.22 -3.77 9.18
CA GLY A 112 2.40 -2.90 8.35
C GLY A 112 2.56 -3.15 6.85
N LEU A 113 3.69 -3.66 6.36
CA LEU A 113 3.82 -4.11 4.96
C LEU A 113 2.98 -5.37 4.69
N LEU A 114 3.02 -6.35 5.60
CA LEU A 114 2.16 -7.54 5.52
C LEU A 114 0.68 -7.16 5.52
N PHE A 115 0.28 -6.29 6.46
CA PHE A 115 -1.09 -5.81 6.55
C PHE A 115 -1.50 -5.00 5.31
N SER A 116 -0.64 -4.11 4.84
CA SER A 116 -0.89 -3.31 3.64
C SER A 116 -1.03 -4.15 2.39
N LEU A 117 -0.23 -5.20 2.23
CA LEU A 117 -0.35 -6.13 1.11
C LEU A 117 -1.73 -6.80 1.11
N LEU A 118 -2.19 -7.28 2.26
CA LEU A 118 -3.53 -7.87 2.40
C LEU A 118 -4.64 -6.85 2.09
N VAL A 119 -4.58 -5.67 2.71
CA VAL A 119 -5.57 -4.60 2.49
C VAL A 119 -5.56 -4.14 1.04
N SER A 120 -4.40 -3.98 0.42
CA SER A 120 -4.29 -3.56 -0.98
C SER A 120 -4.86 -4.60 -1.94
N LEU A 121 -4.68 -5.90 -1.67
CA LEU A 121 -5.24 -6.94 -2.53
C LEU A 121 -6.76 -7.08 -2.40
N SER A 122 -7.34 -6.83 -1.23
CA SER A 122 -8.79 -6.94 -1.02
C SER A 122 -9.53 -5.62 -1.26
N PHE A 123 -9.06 -4.52 -0.68
CA PHE A 123 -9.77 -3.24 -0.63
C PHE A 123 -9.61 -2.44 -1.93
N LEU A 124 -8.44 -2.49 -2.56
CA LEU A 124 -8.16 -1.73 -3.78
C LEU A 124 -9.05 -2.12 -4.98
N PRO A 125 -9.24 -3.42 -5.33
CA PRO A 125 -10.14 -3.79 -6.40
C PRO A 125 -11.59 -3.41 -6.09
N ALA A 126 -12.04 -3.56 -4.84
CA ALA A 126 -13.39 -3.17 -4.43
C ALA A 126 -13.62 -1.64 -4.56
N LEU A 127 -12.62 -0.85 -4.16
CA LEU A 127 -12.68 0.61 -4.28
C LEU A 127 -12.66 1.06 -5.74
N LEU A 128 -11.73 0.52 -6.54
CA LEU A 128 -11.60 0.89 -7.96
C LEU A 128 -12.83 0.48 -8.76
N THR A 129 -13.34 -0.74 -8.56
CA THR A 129 -14.58 -1.16 -9.23
C THR A 129 -15.74 -0.24 -8.86
N SER A 130 -15.94 0.10 -7.58
CA SER A 130 -17.00 1.03 -7.15
C SER A 130 -16.84 2.45 -7.72
N VAL A 131 -15.61 2.96 -7.82
CA VAL A 131 -15.35 4.31 -8.33
C VAL A 131 -15.52 4.37 -9.84
N LEU A 132 -15.02 3.37 -10.57
CA LEU A 132 -15.15 3.30 -12.02
C LEU A 132 -16.56 2.88 -12.47
N SER A 133 -17.32 2.14 -11.65
CA SER A 133 -18.70 1.76 -11.95
C SER A 133 -19.71 2.86 -11.65
N ARG A 134 -19.31 3.96 -11.00
CA ARG A 134 -20.21 5.11 -10.82
C ARG A 134 -20.40 5.78 -12.18
N PRO A 135 -21.62 5.76 -12.74
CA PRO A 135 -21.89 6.39 -14.02
C PRO A 135 -21.53 7.86 -13.88
N ARG A 136 -20.65 8.31 -14.78
CA ARG A 136 -20.31 9.72 -14.97
C ARG A 136 -21.62 10.44 -15.26
N ARG A 137 -22.24 11.00 -14.22
CA ARG A 137 -23.45 11.81 -14.36
C ARG A 137 -23.00 13.05 -15.15
N SER A 138 -23.47 13.06 -16.39
CA SER A 138 -23.44 14.18 -17.34
C SER A 138 -23.87 15.48 -16.69
#